data_AF-A0A0W0Y4J2-F1
#
_entry.id   AF-A0A0W0Y4J2-F1
#
_cell.length_a   1.000
_cell.length_b   1.000
_cell.length_c   1.000
_cell.angle_alpha   90.00
_cell.angle_beta   90.00
_cell.angle_gamma   90.00
#
_symmetry.space_group_name_H-M   'P 1'
#
loop_
_entity.id
_entity.type
_entity.pdbx_description
1 polymer ?
#
loop_
_entity_poly.entity_id
_entity_poly.type
_entity_poly.pdbx_seq_one_letter_code
_entity_poly.pdbx_strand_id
1 'polypeptide(L)'
;MAVNSNILHIRMSARTSPQSINSDLFLYKTRFISFVLLLAYTFLHTRLTVIYIKVTLEQMLDFCTRMPFAQRLLVPAMAKLLSSFLPFSPGSLFFLLEFLFTAAFFFSLQALLQRQLSLRASLVCSWLFLLLLPLLSVVNYRIMFGGPATFYYPSDSASLFFISMGFLLCLQKRWTLLLPWIFLATFNRESSILLVLLIPALHWSDRKQIVKPMIAAMLLYILARLIILHLTRNSPGPLTEWYDQFFGHTYFETNFNWLFRQLAIFLINFCFMGLPILWFAFIDYIPPQLRPIRFIALFYFLGLQLIGNFSEVRIFHEIVVLLYLPVCTAVNRWIQNKPVYETPYCSAGLFLLNRYAVSLILLATTLAHPVLEPLVIRVANLSGSKNHRAMNEDWYDQYYK
;
A
#
# COMPACT_ATOMS: atom_id res chain seq x y z
N MET A 1 44.78 -8.35 -68.52
CA MET A 1 43.54 -8.60 -67.75
C MET A 1 43.87 -9.59 -66.65
N ALA A 2 44.09 -9.10 -65.42
CA ALA A 2 44.46 -9.93 -64.28
C ALA A 2 43.35 -9.82 -63.22
N VAL A 3 42.74 -10.97 -62.90
CA VAL A 3 41.67 -11.12 -61.91
C VAL A 3 42.33 -11.23 -60.53
N ASN A 4 42.05 -10.26 -59.66
CA ASN A 4 42.58 -10.21 -58.30
C ASN A 4 41.62 -10.95 -57.34
N SER A 5 42.04 -12.13 -56.87
CA SER A 5 41.35 -12.95 -55.89
C SER A 5 41.68 -12.51 -54.46
N ASN A 6 40.95 -11.51 -53.95
CA ASN A 6 40.95 -11.19 -52.52
C ASN A 6 39.90 -12.05 -51.81
N ILE A 7 40.34 -13.23 -51.37
CA ILE A 7 39.57 -14.11 -50.48
C ILE A 7 39.49 -13.44 -49.10
N LEU A 8 38.25 -13.13 -48.70
CA LEU A 8 37.85 -12.69 -47.37
C LEU A 8 38.35 -13.69 -46.30
N HIS A 9 39.35 -13.29 -45.52
CA HIS A 9 39.60 -13.87 -44.21
C HIS A 9 38.62 -13.28 -43.20
N ILE A 10 37.44 -13.88 -43.07
CA ILE A 10 36.52 -13.63 -41.95
C ILE A 10 37.17 -14.23 -40.69
N ARG A 11 37.92 -13.41 -39.95
CA ARG A 11 38.30 -13.71 -38.57
C ARG A 11 37.05 -13.60 -37.69
N MET A 12 36.34 -14.72 -37.50
CA MET A 12 35.45 -14.90 -36.34
C MET A 12 36.33 -14.97 -35.08
N SER A 13 36.72 -13.82 -34.57
CA SER A 13 37.29 -13.69 -33.22
C SER A 13 36.15 -13.79 -32.22
N ALA A 14 35.80 -15.03 -31.83
CA ALA A 14 35.00 -15.30 -30.64
C ALA A 14 35.81 -14.92 -29.39
N ARG A 15 35.84 -13.62 -29.06
CA ARG A 15 36.29 -13.12 -27.75
C ARG A 15 35.14 -13.30 -26.77
N THR A 16 34.98 -14.51 -26.24
CA THR A 16 34.35 -14.71 -24.93
C THR A 16 35.35 -14.27 -23.86
N SER A 17 35.51 -12.96 -23.68
CA SER A 17 36.32 -12.44 -22.57
C SER A 17 35.70 -12.92 -21.25
N PRO A 18 36.47 -13.41 -20.27
CA PRO A 18 35.95 -13.90 -18.99
C PRO A 18 35.11 -12.87 -18.20
N GLN A 19 35.19 -11.58 -18.55
CA GLN A 19 34.31 -10.54 -18.02
C GLN A 19 32.83 -10.69 -18.44
N SER A 20 32.53 -11.26 -19.61
CA SER A 20 31.14 -11.45 -20.08
C SER A 20 30.42 -12.59 -19.35
N ILE A 21 31.15 -13.67 -19.04
CA ILE A 21 30.58 -14.83 -18.30
C ILE A 21 30.17 -14.42 -16.88
N ASN A 22 30.98 -13.58 -16.22
CA ASN A 22 30.68 -13.10 -14.87
C ASN A 22 29.46 -12.15 -14.84
N SER A 23 29.26 -11.31 -15.85
CA SER A 23 28.07 -10.45 -15.93
C SER A 23 26.79 -11.24 -16.16
N ASP A 24 26.84 -12.26 -17.02
CA ASP A 24 25.68 -13.10 -17.33
C ASP A 24 25.26 -13.92 -16.11
N LEU A 25 26.23 -14.50 -15.39
CA LEU A 25 25.97 -15.23 -14.15
C LEU A 25 25.36 -14.33 -13.07
N PHE A 26 25.84 -13.09 -12.94
CA PHE A 26 25.30 -12.12 -11.98
C PHE A 26 23.86 -11.71 -12.33
N LEU A 27 23.57 -11.50 -13.62
CA LEU A 27 22.21 -11.20 -14.10
C LEU A 27 21.26 -12.36 -13.83
N TYR A 28 21.69 -13.60 -14.08
CA TYR A 28 20.91 -14.80 -13.77
C TYR A 28 20.60 -14.88 -12.27
N LYS A 29 21.62 -14.75 -11.40
CA LYS A 29 21.45 -14.75 -9.94
C LYS A 29 20.47 -13.69 -9.48
N THR A 30 20.56 -12.48 -10.04
CA THR A 30 19.67 -11.36 -9.73
C THR A 30 18.22 -11.67 -10.10
N ARG A 31 17.98 -12.22 -11.29
CA ARG A 31 16.64 -12.63 -11.74
C ARG A 31 16.09 -13.77 -10.90
N PHE A 32 16.93 -14.75 -10.59
CA PHE A 32 16.57 -15.88 -9.74
C PHE A 32 16.13 -15.41 -8.34
N ILE A 33 16.93 -14.56 -7.68
CA ILE A 33 16.57 -13.98 -6.37
C ILE A 33 15.22 -13.26 -6.45
N SER A 34 15.04 -12.42 -7.47
CA SER A 34 13.78 -11.67 -7.65
C SER A 34 12.59 -12.62 -7.80
N PHE A 35 12.72 -13.64 -8.64
CA PHE A 35 11.67 -14.64 -8.85
C PHE A 35 11.35 -15.44 -7.59
N VAL A 36 12.37 -15.90 -6.86
CA VAL A 36 12.19 -16.64 -5.60
C VAL A 36 11.50 -15.76 -4.56
N LEU A 37 11.90 -14.49 -4.41
CA LEU A 37 11.25 -13.57 -3.47
C LEU A 37 9.79 -13.31 -3.82
N LEU A 38 9.48 -13.12 -5.11
CA LEU A 38 8.11 -12.95 -5.59
C LEU A 38 7.24 -14.17 -5.27
N LEU A 39 7.73 -15.36 -5.63
CA LEU A 39 7.00 -16.60 -5.40
C LEU A 39 6.85 -16.90 -3.91
N ALA A 40 7.91 -16.70 -3.12
CA ALA A 40 7.90 -16.90 -1.68
C ALA A 40 6.90 -15.95 -1.01
N TYR A 41 6.90 -14.67 -1.35
CA TYR A 41 5.92 -13.71 -0.82
C TYR A 41 4.49 -14.11 -1.18
N THR A 42 4.21 -14.40 -2.46
CA THR A 42 2.87 -14.83 -2.89
C THR A 42 2.43 -16.09 -2.14
N PHE A 43 3.33 -17.06 -1.97
CA PHE A 43 3.03 -18.27 -1.22
C PHE A 43 2.73 -17.97 0.26
N LEU A 44 3.59 -17.19 0.94
CA LEU A 44 3.38 -16.79 2.33
C LEU A 44 2.05 -16.04 2.49
N HIS A 45 1.79 -15.06 1.65
CA HIS A 45 0.57 -14.26 1.74
C HIS A 45 -0.68 -15.11 1.51
N THR A 46 -0.72 -15.96 0.48
CA THR A 46 -1.91 -16.78 0.19
C THR A 46 -2.11 -17.97 1.12
N ARG A 47 -1.04 -18.56 1.67
CA ARG A 47 -1.13 -19.78 2.49
C ARG A 47 -1.15 -19.53 3.98
N LEU A 48 -0.49 -18.47 4.45
CA LEU A 48 -0.41 -18.17 5.89
C LEU A 48 -1.43 -17.14 6.35
N THR A 49 -2.09 -16.42 5.42
CA THR A 49 -3.25 -15.59 5.77
C THR A 49 -4.53 -16.41 5.61
N VAL A 50 -5.48 -16.21 6.52
CA VAL A 50 -6.72 -16.99 6.56
C VAL A 50 -7.80 -16.31 5.74
N ILE A 51 -8.51 -17.03 4.89
CA ILE A 51 -9.67 -16.45 4.19
C ILE A 51 -10.74 -16.11 5.23
N TYR A 52 -11.26 -14.89 5.19
CA TYR A 52 -12.31 -14.47 6.12
C TYR A 52 -13.54 -15.38 5.98
N ILE A 53 -13.95 -16.04 7.08
CA ILE A 53 -14.97 -17.12 7.06
C ILE A 53 -16.29 -16.67 6.41
N LYS A 54 -16.65 -15.39 6.52
CA LYS A 54 -17.91 -14.84 5.96
C LYS A 54 -17.79 -14.39 4.49
N VAL A 55 -16.61 -14.50 3.88
CA VAL A 55 -16.36 -14.07 2.51
C VAL A 55 -15.44 -15.10 1.83
N THR A 56 -16.06 -16.12 1.24
CA THR A 56 -15.31 -17.13 0.49
C THR A 56 -14.81 -16.57 -0.85
N LEU A 57 -13.77 -17.18 -1.42
CA LEU A 57 -13.26 -16.78 -2.74
C LEU A 57 -14.31 -17.00 -3.86
N GLU A 58 -15.18 -17.99 -3.69
CA GLU A 58 -16.33 -18.24 -4.58
C GLU A 58 -17.32 -17.09 -4.52
N GLN A 59 -17.71 -16.67 -3.30
CA GLN A 59 -18.60 -15.51 -3.13
C GLN A 59 -17.99 -14.23 -3.74
N MET A 60 -16.67 -14.05 -3.65
CA MET A 60 -15.97 -12.95 -4.32
C MET A 60 -16.13 -13.04 -5.84
N LEU A 61 -15.87 -14.21 -6.42
CA LEU A 61 -15.96 -14.44 -7.87
C LEU A 61 -17.39 -14.22 -8.40
N ASP A 62 -18.40 -14.56 -7.60
CA ASP A 62 -19.81 -14.37 -7.95
C ASP A 62 -20.37 -12.98 -7.61
N PHE A 63 -19.55 -12.10 -7.01
CA PHE A 63 -19.96 -10.78 -6.53
C PHE A 63 -21.10 -10.81 -5.49
N CYS A 64 -21.24 -11.91 -4.77
CA CYS A 64 -22.25 -12.09 -3.72
C CYS A 64 -21.73 -11.76 -2.31
N THR A 65 -20.58 -11.13 -2.20
CA THR A 65 -19.99 -10.74 -0.91
C THR A 65 -20.78 -9.63 -0.21
N ARG A 66 -20.67 -9.56 1.11
CA ARG A 66 -21.23 -8.46 1.90
C ARG A 66 -20.39 -7.18 1.79
N MET A 67 -21.02 -6.04 2.03
CA MET A 67 -20.35 -4.76 2.27
C MET A 67 -19.50 -4.81 3.56
N PRO A 68 -18.38 -4.07 3.64
CA PRO A 68 -17.80 -3.21 2.60
C PRO A 68 -16.97 -3.97 1.54
N PHE A 69 -16.75 -5.27 1.70
CA PHE A 69 -15.89 -6.07 0.82
C PHE A 69 -16.37 -6.11 -0.63
N ALA A 70 -17.68 -6.10 -0.85
CA ALA A 70 -18.30 -6.04 -2.17
C ALA A 70 -17.84 -4.85 -3.02
N GLN A 71 -17.34 -3.77 -2.41
CA GLN A 71 -16.91 -2.57 -3.12
C GLN A 71 -15.58 -2.77 -3.88
N ARG A 72 -14.86 -3.86 -3.65
CA ARG A 72 -13.55 -4.16 -4.25
C ARG A 72 -13.73 -5.07 -5.46
N LEU A 73 -14.20 -4.48 -6.56
CA LEU A 73 -14.70 -5.20 -7.73
C LEU A 73 -13.60 -5.65 -8.70
N LEU A 74 -12.46 -4.95 -8.75
CA LEU A 74 -11.48 -5.14 -9.83
C LEU A 74 -10.88 -6.56 -9.86
N VAL A 75 -10.26 -7.00 -8.77
CA VAL A 75 -9.57 -8.29 -8.72
C VAL A 75 -10.55 -9.47 -8.89
N PRO A 76 -11.74 -9.47 -8.24
CA PRO A 76 -12.76 -10.48 -8.52
C PRO A 76 -13.24 -10.48 -9.98
N ALA A 77 -13.41 -9.31 -10.61
CA ALA A 77 -13.77 -9.23 -12.02
C ALA A 77 -12.70 -9.83 -12.94
N MET A 78 -11.42 -9.58 -12.64
CA MET A 78 -10.31 -10.21 -13.34
C MET A 78 -10.28 -11.73 -13.13
N ALA A 79 -10.53 -12.20 -11.90
CA ALA A 79 -10.60 -13.64 -11.60
C ALA A 79 -11.74 -14.31 -12.37
N LYS A 80 -12.92 -13.69 -12.41
CA LYS A 80 -14.07 -14.16 -13.18
C LYS A 80 -13.77 -14.20 -14.68
N LEU A 81 -13.16 -13.14 -15.22
CA LEU A 81 -12.73 -13.13 -16.61
C LEU A 81 -11.72 -14.24 -16.92
N LEU A 82 -10.75 -14.51 -16.04
CA LEU A 82 -9.80 -15.61 -16.23
C LEU A 82 -10.48 -16.98 -16.14
N SER A 83 -11.49 -17.15 -15.27
CA SER A 83 -12.24 -18.40 -15.13
C SER A 83 -13.00 -18.79 -16.40
N SER A 84 -13.38 -17.83 -17.26
CA SER A 84 -14.00 -18.17 -18.56
C SER A 84 -13.02 -18.72 -19.60
N PHE A 85 -11.71 -18.58 -19.38
CA PHE A 85 -10.68 -19.04 -20.31
C PHE A 85 -9.80 -20.17 -19.75
N LEU A 86 -9.70 -20.29 -18.42
CA LEU A 86 -8.79 -21.21 -17.74
C LEU A 86 -9.59 -22.16 -16.83
N PRO A 87 -9.36 -23.49 -16.90
CA PRO A 87 -10.06 -24.48 -16.07
C PRO A 87 -9.43 -24.59 -14.67
N PHE A 88 -9.23 -23.44 -14.01
CA PHE A 88 -8.60 -23.36 -12.69
C PHE A 88 -9.65 -23.15 -11.59
N SER A 89 -9.37 -23.72 -10.41
CA SER A 89 -10.17 -23.45 -9.20
C SER A 89 -10.07 -21.97 -8.82
N PRO A 90 -11.07 -21.40 -8.10
CA PRO A 90 -11.00 -20.01 -7.61
C PRO A 90 -9.73 -19.73 -6.83
N GLY A 91 -9.30 -20.65 -5.96
CA GLY A 91 -8.06 -20.52 -5.20
C GLY A 91 -6.82 -20.39 -6.09
N SER A 92 -6.72 -21.21 -7.14
CA SER A 92 -5.63 -21.15 -8.11
C SER A 92 -5.65 -19.85 -8.94
N LEU A 93 -6.84 -19.36 -9.31
CA LEU A 93 -6.99 -18.09 -10.02
C LEU A 93 -6.55 -16.90 -9.18
N PHE A 94 -6.98 -16.84 -7.91
CA PHE A 94 -6.55 -15.78 -7.00
C PHE A 94 -5.06 -15.87 -6.66
N PHE A 95 -4.50 -17.07 -6.53
CA PHE A 95 -3.05 -17.25 -6.38
C PHE A 95 -2.27 -16.72 -7.59
N LEU A 96 -2.75 -17.03 -8.81
CA LEU A 96 -2.15 -16.52 -10.04
C LEU A 96 -2.21 -14.98 -10.09
N LEU A 97 -3.37 -14.39 -9.80
CA LEU A 97 -3.53 -12.94 -9.75
C LEU A 97 -2.63 -12.30 -8.69
N GLU A 98 -2.53 -12.90 -7.50
CA GLU A 98 -1.63 -12.46 -6.44
C GLU A 98 -0.18 -12.45 -6.91
N PHE A 99 0.28 -13.50 -7.60
CA PHE A 99 1.62 -13.56 -8.18
C PHE A 99 1.84 -12.44 -9.21
N LEU A 100 0.89 -12.25 -10.13
CA LEU A 100 0.97 -11.24 -11.18
C LEU A 100 1.01 -9.81 -10.59
N PHE A 101 0.15 -9.52 -9.61
CA PHE A 101 0.13 -8.21 -8.96
C PHE A 101 1.36 -7.98 -8.08
N THR A 102 1.88 -9.01 -7.41
CA THR A 102 3.14 -8.90 -6.65
C THR A 102 4.30 -8.60 -7.60
N ALA A 103 4.38 -9.27 -8.74
CA ALA A 103 5.40 -9.00 -9.76
C ALA A 103 5.26 -7.59 -10.33
N ALA A 104 4.05 -7.17 -10.70
CA ALA A 104 3.78 -5.82 -11.19
C ALA A 104 4.12 -4.75 -10.13
N PHE A 105 3.79 -5.01 -8.86
CA PHE A 105 4.18 -4.17 -7.74
C PHE A 105 5.70 -4.05 -7.62
N PHE A 106 6.44 -5.16 -7.66
CA PHE A 106 7.89 -5.15 -7.58
C PHE A 106 8.54 -4.28 -8.67
N PHE A 107 8.13 -4.46 -9.93
CA PHE A 107 8.70 -3.66 -11.03
C PHE A 107 8.28 -2.19 -10.97
N SER A 108 7.04 -1.89 -10.59
CA SER A 108 6.59 -0.50 -10.42
C SER A 108 7.27 0.19 -9.24
N LEU A 109 7.50 -0.51 -8.12
CA LEU A 109 8.26 -0.01 -6.98
C LEU A 109 9.72 0.24 -7.37
N GLN A 110 10.34 -0.69 -8.09
CA GLN A 110 11.71 -0.51 -8.57
C GLN A 110 11.81 0.72 -9.48
N ALA A 111 10.88 0.89 -10.43
CA ALA A 111 10.82 2.05 -11.31
C ALA A 111 10.59 3.37 -10.55
N LEU A 112 9.76 3.34 -9.49
CA LEU A 112 9.54 4.45 -8.57
C LEU A 112 10.85 4.82 -7.84
N LEU A 113 11.54 3.84 -7.27
CA LEU A 113 12.80 4.03 -6.55
C LEU A 113 13.93 4.57 -7.45
N GLN A 114 13.99 4.14 -8.71
CA GLN A 114 14.96 4.65 -9.70
C GLN A 114 14.84 6.15 -9.98
N ARG A 115 13.75 6.81 -9.57
CA ARG A 115 13.64 8.27 -9.68
C ARG A 115 14.63 9.01 -8.78
N GLN A 116 15.08 8.39 -7.68
CA GLN A 116 15.97 9.01 -6.70
C GLN A 116 17.21 8.16 -6.40
N LEU A 117 17.20 6.87 -6.74
CA LEU A 117 18.25 5.90 -6.46
C LEU A 117 18.88 5.37 -7.75
N SER A 118 20.11 4.85 -7.63
CA SER A 118 20.75 4.12 -8.73
C SER A 118 20.01 2.80 -9.01
N LEU A 119 20.21 2.22 -10.20
CA LEU A 119 19.59 0.95 -10.57
C LEU A 119 19.83 -0.16 -9.52
N ARG A 120 21.07 -0.30 -9.05
CA ARG A 120 21.44 -1.32 -8.04
C ARG A 120 20.76 -1.04 -6.69
N ALA A 121 20.78 0.21 -6.21
CA ALA A 121 20.13 0.58 -4.96
C ALA A 121 18.61 0.37 -5.04
N SER A 122 17.98 0.76 -6.16
CA SER A 122 16.54 0.54 -6.37
C SER A 122 16.15 -0.93 -6.31
N LEU A 123 16.97 -1.81 -6.89
CA LEU A 123 16.74 -3.26 -6.89
C LEU A 123 16.87 -3.84 -5.48
N VAL A 124 17.95 -3.51 -4.77
CA VAL A 124 18.17 -3.96 -3.39
C VAL A 124 17.06 -3.47 -2.47
N CYS A 125 16.66 -2.20 -2.58
CA CYS A 125 15.54 -1.66 -1.81
C CYS A 125 14.20 -2.32 -2.19
N SER A 126 14.01 -2.77 -3.44
CA SER A 126 12.81 -3.51 -3.83
C SER A 126 12.79 -4.92 -3.25
N TRP A 127 13.94 -5.61 -3.23
CA TRP A 127 14.08 -6.89 -2.52
C TRP A 127 13.85 -6.76 -1.02
N LEU A 128 14.44 -5.73 -0.41
CA LEU A 128 14.25 -5.45 1.00
C LEU A 128 12.78 -5.18 1.33
N PHE A 129 12.07 -4.44 0.47
CA PHE A 129 10.64 -4.21 0.67
C PHE A 129 9.87 -5.53 0.64
N LEU A 130 10.09 -6.40 -0.35
CA LEU A 130 9.42 -7.71 -0.41
C LEU A 130 9.77 -8.61 0.79
N LEU A 131 11.01 -8.56 1.27
CA LEU A 131 11.43 -9.30 2.46
C LEU A 131 10.75 -8.82 3.74
N LEU A 132 10.48 -7.52 3.84
CA LEU A 132 9.85 -6.90 5.01
C LEU A 132 8.33 -6.86 4.90
N LEU A 133 7.75 -6.97 3.70
CA LEU A 133 6.30 -6.91 3.46
C LEU A 133 5.51 -7.94 4.30
N PRO A 134 5.99 -9.18 4.52
CA PRO A 134 5.33 -10.10 5.44
C PRO A 134 5.11 -9.55 6.86
N LEU A 135 5.95 -8.65 7.38
CA LEU A 135 5.74 -8.03 8.69
C LEU A 135 4.44 -7.23 8.77
N LEU A 136 3.94 -6.79 7.61
CA LEU A 136 2.75 -5.96 7.47
C LEU A 136 1.53 -6.77 7.00
N SER A 137 1.74 -7.71 6.06
CA SER A 137 0.67 -8.44 5.39
C SER A 137 0.40 -9.84 5.95
N VAL A 138 1.42 -10.50 6.52
CA VAL A 138 1.34 -11.91 6.93
C VAL A 138 1.43 -12.06 8.44
N VAL A 139 2.44 -11.44 9.06
CA VAL A 139 2.69 -11.56 10.49
C VAL A 139 1.47 -11.07 11.24
N ASN A 140 0.95 -11.99 12.02
CA ASN A 140 -0.37 -11.92 12.56
C ASN A 140 -0.30 -11.61 14.05
N TYR A 141 -0.34 -10.32 14.34
CA TYR A 141 -0.25 -9.82 15.71
C TYR A 141 -1.52 -10.09 16.54
N ARG A 142 -2.60 -10.60 15.92
CA ARG A 142 -3.81 -11.05 16.64
C ARG A 142 -3.60 -12.35 17.40
N ILE A 143 -2.64 -13.20 17.01
CA ILE A 143 -2.32 -14.44 17.74
C ILE A 143 -1.85 -14.14 19.17
N MET A 144 -1.14 -13.02 19.39
CA MET A 144 -0.70 -12.60 20.73
C MET A 144 -1.88 -12.26 21.67
N PHE A 145 -3.10 -12.10 21.15
CA PHE A 145 -4.31 -11.75 21.89
C PHE A 145 -5.44 -12.76 21.72
N GLY A 146 -5.15 -13.99 21.27
CA GLY A 146 -6.16 -15.03 21.04
C GLY A 146 -7.13 -14.74 19.87
N GLY A 147 -6.83 -13.77 19.02
CA GLY A 147 -7.66 -13.42 17.87
C GLY A 147 -7.33 -14.24 16.61
N PRO A 148 -8.28 -14.37 15.68
CA PRO A 148 -8.08 -15.11 14.44
C PRO A 148 -7.06 -14.44 13.52
N ALA A 149 -6.58 -15.19 12.53
CA ALA A 149 -5.48 -14.73 11.71
C ALA A 149 -5.77 -13.56 10.79
N THR A 150 -4.68 -12.88 10.37
CA THR A 150 -4.71 -11.85 9.32
C THR A 150 -5.48 -12.41 8.14
N PHE A 151 -6.48 -11.66 7.67
CA PHE A 151 -7.29 -12.20 6.59
C PHE A 151 -6.53 -12.13 5.27
N TYR A 152 -6.83 -13.05 4.35
CA TYR A 152 -6.41 -12.91 2.97
C TYR A 152 -7.41 -12.01 2.24
N TYR A 153 -6.93 -10.91 1.64
CA TYR A 153 -7.72 -10.16 0.66
C TYR A 153 -6.96 -10.02 -0.67
N PRO A 154 -7.51 -10.55 -1.78
CA PRO A 154 -6.88 -10.46 -3.09
C PRO A 154 -6.61 -9.03 -3.60
N SER A 155 -7.27 -8.03 -3.01
CA SER A 155 -7.12 -6.62 -3.37
C SER A 155 -5.87 -5.95 -2.77
N ASP A 156 -5.22 -6.56 -1.79
CA ASP A 156 -4.10 -5.95 -1.04
C ASP A 156 -2.83 -5.81 -1.90
N SER A 157 -2.40 -6.86 -2.60
CA SER A 157 -1.21 -6.77 -3.46
C SER A 157 -1.47 -5.94 -4.72
N ALA A 158 -2.70 -5.97 -5.24
CA ALA A 158 -3.11 -5.08 -6.31
C ALA A 158 -3.06 -3.61 -5.87
N SER A 159 -3.46 -3.28 -4.63
CA SER A 159 -3.42 -1.89 -4.16
C SER A 159 -2.00 -1.36 -4.05
N LEU A 160 -1.05 -2.19 -3.58
CA LEU A 160 0.38 -1.87 -3.58
C LEU A 160 0.87 -1.47 -4.99
N PHE A 161 0.53 -2.27 -6.01
CA PHE A 161 0.84 -1.96 -7.41
C PHE A 161 0.20 -0.66 -7.90
N PHE A 162 -1.09 -0.45 -7.65
CA PHE A 162 -1.78 0.77 -8.07
C PHE A 162 -1.19 2.02 -7.43
N ILE A 163 -0.83 1.95 -6.14
CA ILE A 163 -0.22 3.06 -5.40
C ILE A 163 1.20 3.33 -5.87
N SER A 164 2.07 2.33 -6.02
CA SER A 164 3.44 2.53 -6.47
C SER A 164 3.50 3.10 -7.90
N MET A 165 2.71 2.55 -8.82
CA MET A 165 2.63 3.03 -10.19
C MET A 165 1.96 4.40 -10.27
N GLY A 166 0.88 4.63 -9.52
CA GLY A 166 0.22 5.92 -9.44
C GLY A 166 1.15 7.01 -8.88
N PHE A 167 1.94 6.68 -7.85
CA PHE A 167 2.97 7.59 -7.32
C PHE A 167 4.03 7.89 -8.39
N LEU A 168 4.52 6.89 -9.13
CA LEU A 168 5.46 7.11 -10.22
C LEU A 168 4.90 8.05 -11.29
N LEU A 169 3.67 7.82 -11.76
CA LEU A 169 3.00 8.66 -12.75
C LEU A 169 2.79 10.09 -12.24
N CYS A 170 2.42 10.23 -10.96
CA CYS A 170 2.25 11.52 -10.29
C CYS A 170 3.58 12.29 -10.20
N LEU A 171 4.67 11.64 -9.79
CA LEU A 171 6.02 12.23 -9.76
C LEU A 171 6.47 12.70 -11.14
N GLN A 172 6.15 11.93 -12.18
CA GLN A 172 6.48 12.26 -13.57
C GLN A 172 5.53 13.27 -14.20
N LYS A 173 4.52 13.77 -13.48
CA LYS A 173 3.46 14.66 -14.00
C LYS A 173 2.75 14.09 -15.24
N ARG A 174 2.65 12.76 -15.38
CA ARG A 174 1.98 12.08 -16.50
C ARG A 174 0.47 12.01 -16.27
N TRP A 175 -0.18 13.17 -16.24
CA TRP A 175 -1.60 13.32 -15.86
C TRP A 175 -2.55 12.48 -16.72
N THR A 176 -2.31 12.42 -18.04
CA THR A 176 -3.15 11.65 -18.97
C THR A 176 -3.19 10.17 -18.67
N LEU A 177 -2.11 9.62 -18.09
CA LEU A 177 -2.05 8.23 -17.63
C LEU A 177 -2.53 8.10 -16.18
N LEU A 178 -2.19 9.06 -15.32
CA LEU A 178 -2.57 9.03 -13.90
C LEU A 178 -4.10 9.06 -13.72
N LEU A 179 -4.82 9.85 -14.51
CA LEU A 179 -6.27 10.00 -14.38
C LEU A 179 -7.04 8.67 -14.59
N PRO A 180 -6.91 7.96 -15.73
CA PRO A 180 -7.54 6.65 -15.87
C PRO A 180 -6.98 5.63 -14.87
N TRP A 181 -5.72 5.77 -14.45
CA TRP A 181 -5.13 4.92 -13.42
C TRP A 181 -5.84 5.05 -12.07
N ILE A 182 -6.16 6.27 -11.63
CA ILE A 182 -6.92 6.53 -10.40
C ILE A 182 -8.32 5.92 -10.50
N PHE A 183 -8.99 6.05 -11.65
CA PHE A 183 -10.29 5.43 -11.87
C PHE A 183 -10.22 3.91 -11.67
N LEU A 184 -9.28 3.23 -12.33
CA LEU A 184 -9.08 1.78 -12.19
C LEU A 184 -8.67 1.36 -10.77
N ALA A 185 -7.75 2.10 -10.15
CA ALA A 185 -7.32 1.85 -8.77
C ALA A 185 -8.50 1.92 -7.79
N THR A 186 -9.47 2.80 -8.05
CA THR A 186 -10.66 2.97 -7.20
C THR A 186 -11.60 1.76 -7.27
N PHE A 187 -11.67 1.05 -8.40
CA PHE A 187 -12.37 -0.24 -8.50
C PHE A 187 -11.68 -1.36 -7.71
N ASN A 188 -10.37 -1.23 -7.45
CA ASN A 188 -9.68 -2.16 -6.57
C ASN A 188 -9.93 -1.83 -5.09
N ARG A 189 -9.71 -0.57 -4.70
CA ARG A 189 -9.83 -0.14 -3.30
C ARG A 189 -10.05 1.36 -3.18
N GLU A 190 -10.84 1.74 -2.18
CA GLU A 190 -11.15 3.13 -1.79
C GLU A 190 -9.90 3.95 -1.40
N SER A 191 -8.82 3.29 -0.96
CA SER A 191 -7.55 3.92 -0.61
C SER A 191 -6.85 4.59 -1.80
N SER A 192 -7.33 4.40 -3.03
CA SER A 192 -6.86 5.14 -4.22
C SER A 192 -7.01 6.65 -4.09
N ILE A 193 -7.86 7.16 -3.18
CA ILE A 193 -7.95 8.59 -2.84
C ILE A 193 -6.59 9.19 -2.46
N LEU A 194 -5.68 8.37 -1.92
CA LEU A 194 -4.31 8.77 -1.60
C LEU A 194 -3.58 9.31 -2.83
N LEU A 195 -3.83 8.78 -4.03
CA LEU A 195 -3.23 9.29 -5.28
C LEU A 195 -3.76 10.67 -5.65
N VAL A 196 -5.02 10.97 -5.33
CA VAL A 196 -5.62 12.30 -5.53
C VAL A 196 -4.94 13.31 -4.59
N LEU A 197 -4.77 12.94 -3.32
CA LEU A 197 -4.10 13.77 -2.30
C LEU A 197 -2.61 13.95 -2.57
N LEU A 198 -1.98 12.99 -3.27
CA LEU A 198 -0.58 13.03 -3.64
C LEU A 198 -0.25 14.14 -4.64
N ILE A 199 -1.20 14.50 -5.52
CA ILE A 199 -1.03 15.57 -6.51
C ILE A 199 -0.66 16.91 -5.85
N PRO A 200 -1.48 17.48 -4.94
CA PRO A 200 -1.13 18.72 -4.26
C PRO A 200 0.07 18.54 -3.34
N ALA A 201 0.23 17.40 -2.67
CA ALA A 201 1.36 17.20 -1.76
C ALA A 201 2.74 17.27 -2.46
N LEU A 202 2.86 16.72 -3.67
CA LEU A 202 4.11 16.70 -4.41
C LEU A 202 4.37 17.96 -5.24
N HIS A 203 3.32 18.68 -5.62
CA HIS A 203 3.43 19.72 -6.66
C HIS A 203 2.79 21.05 -6.25
N TRP A 204 2.63 21.30 -4.94
CA TRP A 204 2.02 22.54 -4.42
C TRP A 204 2.73 23.83 -4.87
N SER A 205 4.03 23.77 -5.21
CA SER A 205 4.77 24.91 -5.75
C SER A 205 4.18 25.39 -7.09
N ASP A 206 3.63 24.48 -7.88
CA ASP A 206 3.12 24.72 -9.23
C ASP A 206 1.59 24.79 -9.26
N ARG A 207 0.97 25.50 -8.30
CA ARG A 207 -0.50 25.51 -8.07
C ARG A 207 -1.32 25.58 -9.35
N LYS A 208 -1.00 26.50 -10.26
CA LYS A 208 -1.74 26.71 -11.52
C LYS A 208 -1.78 25.45 -12.41
N GLN A 209 -0.72 24.64 -12.40
CA GLN A 209 -0.63 23.43 -13.22
C GLN A 209 -1.37 22.24 -12.59
N ILE A 210 -1.56 22.23 -11.27
CA ILE A 210 -2.11 21.07 -10.56
C ILE A 210 -3.61 21.14 -10.28
N VAL A 211 -4.23 22.33 -10.33
CA VAL A 211 -5.68 22.47 -10.04
C VAL A 211 -6.51 21.61 -11.00
N LYS A 212 -6.28 21.72 -12.30
CA LYS A 212 -7.02 20.95 -13.33
C LYS A 212 -6.89 19.43 -13.11
N PRO A 213 -5.68 18.83 -13.06
CA PRO A 213 -5.55 17.40 -12.84
C PRO A 213 -6.05 16.95 -11.47
N MET A 214 -5.94 17.78 -10.42
CA MET A 214 -6.49 17.46 -9.10
C MET A 214 -8.02 17.38 -9.12
N ILE A 215 -8.70 18.36 -9.73
CA ILE A 215 -10.16 18.34 -9.88
C ILE A 215 -10.59 17.14 -10.74
N ALA A 216 -9.93 16.92 -11.87
CA ALA A 216 -10.23 15.78 -12.75
C ALA A 216 -10.03 14.43 -12.03
N ALA A 217 -8.96 14.29 -11.25
CA ALA A 217 -8.68 13.10 -10.45
C ALA A 217 -9.76 12.87 -9.38
N MET A 218 -10.20 13.93 -8.70
CA MET A 218 -11.28 13.87 -7.72
C MET A 218 -12.61 13.47 -8.38
N LEU A 219 -12.95 14.06 -9.53
CA LEU A 219 -14.16 13.72 -10.26
C LEU A 219 -14.16 12.26 -10.74
N LEU A 220 -13.03 11.76 -11.26
CA LEU A 220 -12.90 10.36 -11.66
C LEU A 220 -12.97 9.40 -10.47
N TYR A 221 -12.36 9.75 -9.34
CA TYR A 221 -12.49 8.99 -8.11
C TYR A 221 -13.96 8.92 -7.66
N ILE A 222 -14.65 10.06 -7.58
CA ILE A 222 -16.07 10.11 -7.20
C ILE A 222 -16.93 9.30 -8.18
N LEU A 223 -16.70 9.46 -9.49
CA LEU A 223 -17.42 8.72 -10.52
C LEU A 223 -17.24 7.21 -10.35
N ALA A 224 -16.00 6.74 -10.16
CA ALA A 224 -15.74 5.32 -9.91
C ALA A 224 -16.46 4.84 -8.64
N ARG A 225 -16.42 5.62 -7.54
CA ARG A 225 -17.13 5.29 -6.30
C ARG A 225 -18.65 5.22 -6.51
N LEU A 226 -19.24 6.15 -7.26
CA LEU A 226 -20.67 6.13 -7.59
C LEU A 226 -21.05 4.90 -8.42
N ILE A 227 -20.21 4.52 -9.39
CA ILE A 227 -20.43 3.29 -10.18
C ILE A 227 -20.35 2.06 -9.28
N ILE A 228 -19.33 1.96 -8.42
CA ILE A 228 -19.19 0.84 -7.47
C ILE A 228 -20.42 0.76 -6.56
N LEU A 229 -20.83 1.88 -5.96
CA LEU A 229 -22.01 1.92 -5.10
C LEU A 229 -23.28 1.52 -5.84
N HIS A 230 -23.44 1.94 -7.09
CA HIS A 230 -24.57 1.54 -7.92
C HIS A 230 -24.57 0.03 -8.20
N LEU A 231 -23.41 -0.55 -8.55
CA LEU A 231 -23.26 -1.97 -8.82
C LEU A 231 -23.45 -2.84 -7.57
N THR A 232 -23.12 -2.31 -6.40
CA THR A 232 -23.15 -3.04 -5.12
C THR A 232 -24.36 -2.69 -4.25
N ARG A 233 -25.31 -1.89 -4.74
CA ARG A 233 -26.48 -1.40 -3.97
C ARG A 233 -27.35 -2.51 -3.35
N ASN A 234 -27.33 -3.71 -3.93
CA ASN A 234 -28.11 -4.86 -3.47
C ASN A 234 -27.28 -5.79 -2.55
N SER A 235 -26.00 -5.53 -2.35
CA SER A 235 -25.15 -6.32 -1.47
C SER A 235 -25.53 -6.08 0.00
N PRO A 236 -25.56 -7.12 0.85
CA PRO A 236 -25.95 -6.98 2.25
C PRO A 236 -24.87 -6.27 3.06
N GLY A 237 -25.27 -5.55 4.12
CA GLY A 237 -24.37 -4.92 5.10
C GLY A 237 -24.23 -3.39 4.95
N PRO A 238 -23.65 -2.72 5.96
CA PRO A 238 -23.48 -1.28 5.94
C PRO A 238 -22.35 -0.84 5.00
N LEU A 239 -22.42 0.40 4.50
CA LEU A 239 -21.38 0.96 3.62
C LEU A 239 -20.02 1.10 4.31
N THR A 240 -20.04 1.45 5.60
CA THR A 240 -18.88 1.57 6.47
C THR A 240 -19.21 0.99 7.84
N GLU A 241 -18.21 0.37 8.47
CA GLU A 241 -18.34 -0.21 9.80
C GLU A 241 -17.62 0.70 10.79
N TRP A 242 -18.36 1.34 11.68
CA TRP A 242 -17.79 2.20 12.75
C TRP A 242 -17.59 1.45 14.06
N TYR A 243 -18.35 0.38 14.25
CA TYR A 243 -18.31 -0.47 15.43
C TYR A 243 -17.56 -1.76 15.14
N ASP A 244 -16.78 -2.20 16.12
CA ASP A 244 -16.25 -3.55 16.14
C ASP A 244 -17.42 -4.54 16.18
N GLN A 245 -17.38 -5.52 15.26
CA GLN A 245 -18.46 -6.50 15.11
C GLN A 245 -18.62 -7.41 16.34
N PHE A 246 -17.59 -7.51 17.19
CA PHE A 246 -17.56 -8.43 18.32
C PHE A 246 -17.90 -7.77 19.64
N PHE A 247 -17.32 -6.61 19.93
CA PHE A 247 -17.34 -6.06 21.29
C PHE A 247 -18.30 -4.88 21.46
N GLY A 248 -18.96 -4.41 20.39
CA GLY A 248 -19.91 -3.28 20.47
C GLY A 248 -19.26 -1.91 20.76
N HIS A 249 -17.93 -1.86 20.84
CA HIS A 249 -17.14 -0.64 20.93
C HIS A 249 -16.89 -0.04 19.55
N THR A 250 -16.62 1.26 19.49
CA THR A 250 -16.19 1.89 18.23
C THR A 250 -14.77 1.47 17.88
N TYR A 251 -14.43 1.40 16.59
CA TYR A 251 -13.03 1.18 16.19
C TYR A 251 -12.10 2.24 16.76
N PHE A 252 -12.57 3.48 16.90
CA PHE A 252 -11.78 4.55 17.51
C PHE A 252 -11.32 4.22 18.92
N GLU A 253 -12.26 3.80 19.79
CA GLU A 253 -11.98 3.40 21.16
C GLU A 253 -11.05 2.17 21.21
N THR A 254 -11.39 1.13 20.44
CA THR A 254 -10.60 -0.12 20.38
C THR A 254 -9.16 0.15 19.91
N ASN A 255 -9.00 0.91 18.83
CA ASN A 255 -7.69 1.26 18.27
C ASN A 255 -6.88 2.13 19.24
N PHE A 256 -7.54 3.09 19.92
CA PHE A 256 -6.87 3.95 20.88
C PHE A 256 -6.34 3.16 22.07
N ASN A 257 -7.17 2.29 22.64
CA ASN A 257 -6.79 1.40 23.73
C ASN A 257 -5.65 0.46 23.30
N TRP A 258 -5.75 -0.14 22.12
CA TRP A 258 -4.70 -1.02 21.59
C TRP A 258 -3.37 -0.29 21.38
N LEU A 259 -3.38 0.89 20.74
CA LEU A 259 -2.16 1.65 20.48
C LEU A 259 -1.45 2.11 21.76
N PHE A 260 -2.19 2.70 22.68
CA PHE A 260 -1.60 3.45 23.80
C PHE A 260 -1.64 2.69 25.12
N ARG A 261 -2.76 2.04 25.46
CA ARG A 261 -2.84 1.29 26.73
C ARG A 261 -2.09 -0.03 26.66
N GLN A 262 -2.10 -0.70 25.50
CA GLN A 262 -1.35 -1.93 25.29
C GLN A 262 0.03 -1.70 24.66
N LEU A 263 0.45 -0.44 24.51
CA LEU A 263 1.74 -0.04 23.95
C LEU A 263 2.01 -0.59 22.53
N ALA A 264 0.97 -0.93 21.77
CA ALA A 264 1.11 -1.45 20.41
C ALA A 264 1.65 -0.41 19.42
N ILE A 265 1.83 0.85 19.84
CA ILE A 265 2.54 1.88 19.07
C ILE A 265 3.99 1.47 18.72
N PHE A 266 4.67 0.69 19.56
CA PHE A 266 6.02 0.19 19.20
C PHE A 266 5.93 -0.91 18.16
N LEU A 267 4.93 -1.78 18.30
CA LEU A 267 4.65 -2.86 17.37
C LEU A 267 4.31 -2.30 15.98
N ILE A 268 3.38 -1.34 15.88
CA ILE A 268 2.98 -0.77 14.60
C ILE A 268 4.15 -0.09 13.88
N ASN A 269 5.07 0.54 14.61
CA ASN A 269 6.30 1.09 14.04
C ASN A 269 7.20 0.00 13.46
N PHE A 270 7.33 -1.12 14.16
CA PHE A 270 8.07 -2.28 13.65
C PHE A 270 7.40 -2.87 12.40
N CYS A 271 6.08 -3.03 12.40
CA CYS A 271 5.31 -3.53 11.24
C CYS A 271 5.41 -2.58 10.03
N PHE A 272 5.53 -1.27 10.28
CA PHE A 272 5.79 -0.27 9.25
C PHE A 272 7.25 -0.26 8.79
N MET A 273 8.00 -1.34 9.05
CA MET A 273 9.41 -1.49 8.66
C MET A 273 10.32 -0.42 9.28
N GLY A 274 9.92 0.15 10.42
CA GLY A 274 10.62 1.27 11.05
C GLY A 274 10.54 2.60 10.28
N LEU A 275 9.74 2.68 9.21
CA LEU A 275 9.68 3.88 8.35
C LEU A 275 9.33 5.16 9.09
N PRO A 276 8.40 5.21 10.07
CA PRO A 276 8.11 6.46 10.77
C PRO A 276 9.32 6.95 11.60
N ILE A 277 10.06 6.04 12.22
CA ILE A 277 11.26 6.37 13.00
C ILE A 277 12.37 6.87 12.07
N LEU A 278 12.62 6.15 10.98
CA LEU A 278 13.61 6.55 9.98
C LEU A 278 13.24 7.88 9.32
N TRP A 279 11.95 8.11 9.05
CA TRP A 279 11.46 9.39 8.57
C TRP A 279 11.81 10.51 9.52
N PHE A 280 11.52 10.34 10.82
CA PHE A 280 11.82 11.33 11.85
C PHE A 280 13.32 11.61 11.96
N ALA A 281 14.15 10.55 11.99
CA ALA A 281 15.61 10.67 12.11
C ALA A 281 16.25 11.35 10.89
N PHE A 282 15.76 11.03 9.69
CA PHE A 282 16.39 11.47 8.43
C PHE A 282 15.58 12.54 7.67
N ILE A 283 14.66 13.24 8.33
CA ILE A 283 13.76 14.21 7.67
C ILE A 283 14.51 15.29 6.86
N ASP A 284 15.68 15.71 7.32
CA ASP A 284 16.50 16.73 6.65
C ASP A 284 17.15 16.22 5.36
N TYR A 285 17.35 14.91 5.27
CA TYR A 285 17.86 14.22 4.07
C TYR A 285 16.75 13.89 3.06
N ILE A 286 15.47 14.01 3.43
CA ILE A 286 14.34 13.82 2.51
C ILE A 286 14.22 15.05 1.58
N PRO A 287 14.11 14.87 0.25
CA PRO A 287 13.86 15.96 -0.67
C PRO A 287 12.62 16.79 -0.27
N PRO A 288 12.68 18.14 -0.26
CA PRO A 288 11.57 18.98 0.19
C PRO A 288 10.23 18.67 -0.48
N GLN A 289 10.26 18.30 -1.77
CA GLN A 289 9.09 17.90 -2.56
C GLN A 289 8.37 16.66 -1.98
N LEU A 290 9.11 15.73 -1.39
CA LEU A 290 8.57 14.47 -0.85
C LEU A 290 8.13 14.59 0.60
N ARG A 291 8.59 15.61 1.32
CA ARG A 291 8.31 15.79 2.75
C ARG A 291 6.80 15.89 3.07
N PRO A 292 5.94 16.55 2.27
CA PRO A 292 4.51 16.65 2.57
C PRO A 292 3.75 15.31 2.60
N ILE A 293 4.31 14.24 2.02
CA ILE A 293 3.69 12.90 2.02
C ILE A 293 3.38 12.42 3.44
N ARG A 294 4.17 12.80 4.45
CA ARG A 294 3.88 12.46 5.85
C ARG A 294 2.52 12.94 6.35
N PHE A 295 2.01 14.05 5.80
CA PHE A 295 0.69 14.56 6.16
C PHE A 295 -0.43 13.75 5.50
N ILE A 296 -0.20 13.21 4.30
CA ILE A 296 -1.12 12.24 3.68
C ILE A 296 -1.16 10.96 4.53
N ALA A 297 0.02 10.44 4.89
CA ALA A 297 0.11 9.23 5.72
C ALA A 297 -0.57 9.43 7.08
N LEU A 298 -0.34 10.58 7.73
CA LEU A 298 -1.01 10.95 8.99
C LEU A 298 -2.52 11.07 8.82
N PHE A 299 -2.99 11.79 7.79
CA PHE A 299 -4.42 11.95 7.53
C PHE A 299 -5.12 10.59 7.34
N TYR A 300 -4.51 9.71 6.55
CA TYR A 300 -5.03 8.36 6.32
C TYR A 300 -4.99 7.50 7.58
N PHE A 301 -3.90 7.57 8.35
CA PHE A 301 -3.78 6.88 9.63
C PHE A 301 -4.89 7.29 10.60
N LEU A 302 -5.12 8.60 10.77
CA LEU A 302 -6.19 9.13 11.63
C LEU A 302 -7.58 8.77 11.09
N GLY A 303 -7.78 8.78 9.77
CA GLY A 303 -9.03 8.34 9.14
C GLY A 303 -9.33 6.88 9.42
N LEU A 304 -8.34 6.00 9.28
CA LEU A 304 -8.48 4.58 9.60
C LEU A 304 -8.69 4.35 11.09
N GLN A 305 -8.23 5.25 11.98
CA GLN A 305 -8.51 5.11 13.41
C GLN A 305 -10.02 5.06 13.69
N LEU A 306 -10.84 5.68 12.83
CA LEU A 306 -12.29 5.74 12.98
C LEU A 306 -13.03 4.50 12.47
N ILE A 307 -12.55 3.86 11.40
CA ILE A 307 -13.30 2.84 10.64
C ILE A 307 -12.52 1.54 10.38
N GLY A 308 -11.22 1.54 10.59
CA GLY A 308 -10.35 0.39 10.36
C GLY A 308 -9.97 -0.28 11.67
N ASN A 309 -9.66 -1.58 11.62
CA ASN A 309 -9.14 -2.29 12.78
C ASN A 309 -7.60 -2.28 12.77
N PHE A 310 -6.97 -1.56 13.69
CA PHE A 310 -5.51 -1.37 13.70
C PHE A 310 -4.73 -2.65 13.99
N SER A 311 -5.35 -3.63 14.64
CA SER A 311 -4.75 -4.96 14.79
C SER A 311 -4.54 -5.66 13.43
N GLU A 312 -5.27 -5.24 12.39
CA GLU A 312 -5.05 -5.66 11.00
C GLU A 312 -4.10 -4.69 10.28
N VAL A 313 -2.81 -4.75 10.60
CA VAL A 313 -1.82 -3.77 10.12
C VAL A 313 -1.76 -3.65 8.58
N ARG A 314 -2.17 -4.68 7.85
CA ARG A 314 -2.30 -4.66 6.39
C ARG A 314 -3.13 -3.50 5.81
N ILE A 315 -4.05 -2.91 6.57
CA ILE A 315 -4.84 -1.74 6.12
C ILE A 315 -3.97 -0.50 5.82
N PHE A 316 -2.70 -0.53 6.25
CA PHE A 316 -1.72 0.54 6.06
C PHE A 316 -0.74 0.29 4.91
N HIS A 317 -0.91 -0.78 4.13
CA HIS A 317 -0.08 -1.12 2.96
C HIS A 317 0.24 0.09 2.08
N GLU A 318 -0.79 0.86 1.74
CA GLU A 318 -0.68 1.97 0.81
C GLU A 318 0.16 3.12 1.37
N ILE A 319 0.03 3.46 2.66
CA ILE A 319 0.83 4.54 3.26
C ILE A 319 2.28 4.10 3.49
N VAL A 320 2.53 2.82 3.76
CA VAL A 320 3.89 2.28 3.86
C VAL A 320 4.62 2.45 2.52
N VAL A 321 3.96 2.18 1.39
CA VAL A 321 4.54 2.43 0.05
C VAL A 321 4.84 3.91 -0.17
N LEU A 322 3.93 4.82 0.22
CA LEU A 322 4.14 6.26 0.08
C LEU A 322 5.34 6.76 0.89
N LEU A 323 5.54 6.24 2.10
CA LEU A 323 6.66 6.61 2.96
C LEU A 323 8.00 5.98 2.54
N TYR A 324 7.97 4.87 1.80
CA TYR A 324 9.16 4.08 1.49
C TYR A 324 10.18 4.83 0.61
N LEU A 325 9.74 5.44 -0.51
CA LEU A 325 10.65 6.17 -1.41
C LEU A 325 11.39 7.33 -0.71
N PRO A 326 10.70 8.23 0.03
CA PRO A 326 11.36 9.31 0.76
C PRO A 326 12.40 8.80 1.76
N VAL A 327 12.08 7.77 2.54
CA VAL A 327 13.00 7.19 3.53
C VAL A 327 14.20 6.54 2.87
N CYS A 328 14.00 5.72 1.83
CA CYS A 328 15.12 5.11 1.09
C CYS A 328 16.04 6.17 0.48
N THR A 329 15.46 7.25 -0.05
CA THR A 329 16.23 8.38 -0.59
C THR A 329 17.08 9.04 0.50
N ALA A 330 16.49 9.28 1.67
CA ALA A 330 17.17 9.91 2.79
C ALA A 330 18.31 9.05 3.36
N VAL A 331 18.05 7.76 3.60
CA VAL A 331 19.06 6.80 4.08
C VAL A 331 20.20 6.65 3.06
N ASN A 332 19.89 6.52 1.77
CA ASN A 332 20.93 6.43 0.73
C ASN A 332 21.79 7.71 0.67
N ARG A 333 21.19 8.90 0.81
CA ARG A 333 21.95 10.16 0.86
C ARG A 333 22.85 10.24 2.10
N TRP A 334 22.33 9.81 3.26
CA TRP A 334 23.09 9.76 4.50
C TRP A 334 24.29 8.81 4.39
N ILE A 335 24.10 7.59 3.87
CA ILE A 335 25.19 6.63 3.60
C ILE A 335 26.25 7.21 2.64
N GLN A 336 25.81 8.00 1.66
CA GLN A 336 26.70 8.67 0.70
C GLN A 336 27.36 9.95 1.25
N ASN A 337 27.16 10.28 2.53
CA ASN A 337 27.65 11.52 3.16
C ASN A 337 27.27 12.79 2.39
N LYS A 338 26.12 12.78 1.72
CA LYS A 338 25.62 13.96 1.01
C LYS A 338 25.09 14.99 2.02
N PRO A 339 25.23 16.30 1.75
CA PRO A 339 24.65 17.31 2.62
C PRO A 339 23.13 17.17 2.70
N VAL A 340 22.56 17.59 3.84
CA VAL A 340 21.12 17.72 4.02
C VAL A 340 20.53 18.72 3.02
N TYR A 341 19.24 18.61 2.72
CA TYR A 341 18.60 19.60 1.86
C TYR A 341 18.37 20.89 2.64
N GLU A 342 18.92 21.99 2.14
CA GLU A 342 18.64 23.33 2.64
C GLU A 342 17.14 23.61 2.56
N THR A 343 16.54 24.00 3.68
CA THR A 343 15.18 24.50 3.69
C THR A 343 15.19 25.99 3.38
N PRO A 344 14.44 26.44 2.36
CA PRO A 344 14.36 27.86 2.06
C PRO A 344 13.82 28.61 3.28
N TYR A 345 14.54 29.67 3.63
CA TYR A 345 14.38 30.58 4.78
C TYR A 345 12.94 30.68 5.29
N CYS A 346 12.61 29.86 6.28
CA CYS A 346 11.50 30.08 7.21
C CYS A 346 12.09 30.50 8.55
N SER A 347 11.34 31.26 9.36
CA SER A 347 11.75 31.51 10.74
C SER A 347 12.03 30.19 11.45
N ALA A 348 13.03 30.16 12.34
CA ALA A 348 13.45 28.94 13.03
C ALA A 348 12.28 28.21 13.72
N GLY A 349 11.30 28.97 14.24
CA GLY A 349 10.08 28.42 14.83
C GLY A 349 9.20 27.66 13.83
N LEU A 350 8.96 28.19 12.63
CA LEU A 350 8.17 27.50 11.60
C LEU A 350 8.87 26.23 11.10
N PHE A 351 10.19 26.25 11.02
CA PHE A 351 10.98 25.07 10.69
C PHE A 351 10.79 23.95 11.74
N LEU A 352 10.93 24.29 13.02
CA LEU A 352 10.72 23.35 14.14
C LEU A 352 9.28 22.84 14.17
N LEU A 353 8.30 23.73 14.04
CA LEU A 353 6.88 23.34 14.00
C LEU A 353 6.61 22.34 12.87
N ASN A 354 7.09 22.63 11.67
CA ASN A 354 6.94 21.74 10.52
C ASN A 354 7.63 20.39 10.75
N ARG A 355 8.82 20.39 11.37
CA ARG A 355 9.59 19.17 11.68
C ARG A 355 8.83 18.25 12.63
N TYR A 356 8.25 18.80 13.69
CA TYR A 356 7.56 18.04 14.74
C TYR A 356 6.04 17.95 14.56
N ALA A 357 5.47 18.54 13.49
CA ALA A 357 4.03 18.64 13.28
C ALA A 357 3.29 17.31 13.39
N VAL A 358 3.83 16.23 12.83
CA VAL A 358 3.18 14.89 12.89
C VAL A 358 3.10 14.40 14.34
N SER A 359 4.19 14.48 15.10
CA SER A 359 4.22 14.10 16.50
C SER A 359 3.30 14.97 17.35
N LEU A 360 3.27 16.28 17.10
CA LEU A 360 2.38 17.22 17.80
C LEU A 360 0.91 16.93 17.52
N ILE A 361 0.54 16.62 16.28
CA ILE A 361 -0.83 16.25 15.92
C ILE A 361 -1.23 14.95 16.59
N LEU A 362 -0.37 13.91 16.58
CA LEU A 362 -0.65 12.65 17.26
C LEU A 362 -0.80 12.83 18.78
N LEU A 363 0.05 13.66 19.39
CA LEU A 363 -0.06 14.02 20.81
C LEU A 363 -1.38 14.75 21.08
N ALA A 364 -1.74 15.74 20.26
CA ALA A 364 -2.99 16.47 20.39
C ALA A 364 -4.21 15.55 20.24
N THR A 365 -4.23 14.64 19.26
CA THR A 365 -5.29 13.63 19.13
C THR A 365 -5.39 12.75 20.37
N THR A 366 -4.24 12.39 20.96
CA THR A 366 -4.20 11.57 22.18
C THR A 366 -4.78 12.30 23.38
N LEU A 367 -4.40 13.56 23.58
CA LEU A 367 -4.92 14.41 24.66
C LEU A 367 -6.40 14.76 24.46
N ALA A 368 -6.85 14.89 23.21
CA ALA A 368 -8.23 15.19 22.87
C ALA A 368 -9.16 13.97 22.89
N HIS A 369 -8.65 12.76 23.16
CA HIS A 369 -9.44 11.52 23.16
C HIS A 369 -10.75 11.62 23.95
N PRO A 370 -10.80 12.14 25.20
CA PRO A 370 -12.04 12.22 25.98
C PRO A 370 -13.14 13.07 25.33
N VAL A 371 -12.76 14.01 24.46
CA VAL A 371 -13.69 14.88 23.73
C VAL A 371 -14.07 14.27 22.38
N LEU A 372 -13.11 13.62 21.70
CA LEU A 372 -13.32 13.02 20.39
C LEU A 372 -14.21 11.77 20.45
N GLU A 373 -14.03 10.93 21.46
CA GLU A 373 -14.77 9.66 21.57
C GLU A 373 -16.30 9.83 21.58
N PRO A 374 -16.91 10.71 22.43
CA PRO A 374 -18.35 10.96 22.39
C PRO A 374 -18.85 11.48 21.03
N LEU A 375 -18.04 12.27 20.33
CA LEU A 375 -18.37 12.78 19.00
C LEU A 375 -18.37 11.67 17.96
N VAL A 376 -17.37 10.78 18.01
CA VAL A 376 -17.30 9.60 17.13
C VAL A 376 -18.50 8.69 17.36
N ILE A 377 -18.87 8.42 18.61
CA ILE A 377 -20.06 7.62 18.94
C ILE A 377 -21.33 8.26 18.36
N ARG A 378 -21.49 9.59 18.46
CA ARG A 378 -22.63 10.30 17.90
C ARG A 378 -22.69 10.15 16.37
N VAL A 379 -21.57 10.35 15.68
CA VAL A 379 -21.48 10.17 14.21
C VAL A 379 -21.76 8.72 13.81
N ALA A 380 -21.16 7.75 14.52
CA ALA A 380 -21.37 6.33 14.29
C ALA A 380 -22.84 5.93 14.45
N ASN A 381 -23.53 6.47 15.46
CA ASN A 381 -24.97 6.25 15.65
C ASN A 381 -25.83 6.85 14.54
N LEU A 382 -25.51 8.08 14.09
CA LEU A 382 -26.22 8.73 12.98
C LEU A 382 -26.04 7.97 11.65
N SER A 383 -24.91 7.28 11.46
CA SER A 383 -24.67 6.47 10.26
C SER A 383 -25.49 5.18 10.19
N GLY A 384 -26.21 4.82 11.26
CA GLY A 384 -26.94 3.55 11.33
C GLY A 384 -26.04 2.32 11.47
N SER A 385 -24.74 2.50 11.76
CA SER A 385 -23.76 1.41 11.88
C SER A 385 -23.93 0.56 13.14
N LYS A 386 -24.82 0.92 14.07
CA LYS A 386 -25.00 0.20 15.33
C LYS A 386 -25.74 -1.12 15.07
N ASN A 387 -25.00 -2.23 15.08
CA ASN A 387 -25.60 -3.56 15.02
C ASN A 387 -26.40 -3.79 16.31
N HIS A 388 -27.74 -3.89 16.20
CA HIS A 388 -28.62 -4.24 17.33
C HIS A 388 -28.50 -5.69 17.78
N ARG A 389 -27.70 -6.51 17.09
CA ARG A 389 -27.33 -7.86 17.51
C ARG A 389 -25.81 -7.93 17.59
N ALA A 390 -25.24 -7.68 18.76
CA ALA A 390 -23.90 -8.20 19.06
C ALA A 390 -23.94 -9.70 18.79
N MET A 391 -22.96 -10.26 18.06
CA MET A 391 -22.92 -11.71 17.87
C MET A 391 -22.78 -12.35 19.25
N ASN A 392 -23.68 -13.29 19.59
CA ASN A 392 -23.58 -14.08 20.82
C ASN A 392 -22.16 -14.66 20.96
N GLU A 393 -21.65 -14.67 22.18
CA GLU A 393 -20.35 -15.24 22.58
C GLU A 393 -20.13 -16.67 22.04
N ASP A 394 -21.22 -17.43 21.83
CA ASP A 394 -21.23 -18.80 21.28
C ASP A 394 -20.45 -18.98 19.97
N TRP A 395 -20.42 -17.96 19.08
CA TRP A 395 -19.74 -18.10 17.79
C TRP A 395 -18.21 -18.09 17.91
N TYR A 396 -17.67 -17.31 18.86
CA TYR A 396 -16.22 -17.22 19.08
C TYR A 396 -15.69 -18.55 19.60
N ASP A 397 -16.42 -19.18 20.52
CA ASP A 397 -16.07 -20.48 21.08
C ASP A 397 -16.22 -21.64 20.09
N GLN A 398 -17.14 -21.58 19.12
CA GLN A 398 -17.41 -22.69 18.19
C GLN A 398 -16.39 -22.82 17.04
N TYR A 399 -15.70 -21.74 16.67
CA TYR A 399 -14.82 -21.73 15.49
C TYR A 399 -13.34 -21.48 15.81
N TYR A 400 -13.00 -21.07 17.04
CA TYR A 400 -11.65 -20.62 17.39
C TYR A 400 -11.05 -21.25 18.66
N LYS A 401 -11.78 -22.16 19.33
CA LYS A 401 -11.19 -23.24 20.14
C LYS A 401 -10.98 -24.46 19.26
#